data_AF-A0A060CEY8-F1
#
_entry.id   AF-A0A060CEY8-F1
#
_cell.length_a   1.000
_cell.length_b   1.000
_cell.length_c   1.000
_cell.angle_alpha   90.00
_cell.angle_beta   90.00
_cell.angle_gamma   90.00
#
_symmetry.space_group_name_H-M   'P 1'
#
loop_
_entity.id
_entity.type
_entity.pdbx_description
1 polymer ?
#
loop_
_entity_poly.entity_id
_entity_poly.type
_entity_poly.pdbx_seq_one_letter_code
_entity_poly.pdbx_strand_id
1 'polypeptide(L)' 'MESLYTALIWLIQPLVWLKLLLRSRKSPAYRKRWGERYGFCRGKVAPDGILLHSVSVGETLAAI' A
#
# COMPACT_ATOMS: atom_id res chain seq x y z
N MET A 1 -4.17 7.53 -26.87
CA MET A 1 -4.95 7.65 -25.60
C MET A 1 -4.28 6.90 -24.46
N GLU A 2 -3.74 5.70 -24.68
CA GLU A 2 -3.07 4.90 -23.65
C GLU A 2 -1.81 5.56 -23.07
N SER A 3 -0.96 6.13 -23.93
CA SER A 3 0.30 6.78 -23.51
C SER A 3 0.09 7.99 -22.59
N LEU A 4 -0.94 8.81 -22.84
CA LEU A 4 -1.27 9.97 -22.01
C LEU A 4 -1.78 9.51 -20.62
N TYR A 5 -2.63 8.49 -20.59
CA TYR A 5 -3.16 7.91 -19.36
C TYR A 5 -2.04 7.31 -18.49
N THR A 6 -1.14 6.55 -19.10
CA THR A 6 0.02 5.99 -18.40
C THR A 6 0.95 7.11 -17.91
N ALA A 7 1.23 8.12 -18.72
CA ALA A 7 2.08 9.25 -18.33
C ALA A 7 1.50 10.04 -17.13
N LEU A 8 0.18 10.27 -17.13
CA LEU A 8 -0.52 10.88 -15.99
C LEU A 8 -0.39 10.04 -14.72
N ILE A 9 -0.55 8.71 -14.81
CA ILE A 9 -0.36 7.82 -13.66
C ILE A 9 1.07 7.90 -13.12
N TRP A 10 2.08 7.86 -13.99
CA TRP A 10 3.49 8.00 -13.58
C TRP A 10 3.77 9.35 -12.93
N LEU A 11 3.17 10.44 -13.41
CA LEU A 11 3.34 11.78 -12.84
C LEU A 11 2.65 11.94 -11.47
N ILE A 12 1.52 11.26 -11.27
CA ILE A 12 0.77 11.27 -10.00
C ILE A 12 1.44 10.36 -8.95
N GLN A 13 2.10 9.28 -9.36
CA GLN A 13 2.79 8.34 -8.48
C GLN A 13 3.70 8.99 -7.41
N PRO A 14 4.62 9.93 -7.74
CA PRO A 14 5.46 10.59 -6.73
C PRO A 14 4.68 11.46 -5.75
N LEU A 15 3.56 12.06 -6.17
CA LEU A 15 2.68 12.84 -5.28
C LEU A 15 2.02 11.93 -4.23
N VAL A 16 1.63 10.72 -4.63
CA VAL A 16 1.10 9.70 -3.72
C VAL A 16 2.15 9.29 -2.69
N TRP A 17 3.41 9.07 -3.11
CA TRP A 17 4.51 8.80 -2.19
C TRP A 17 4.74 9.92 -1.19
N LEU A 18 4.74 11.17 -1.64
CA LEU A 18 4.92 12.34 -0.77
C LEU A 18 3.79 12.43 0.26
N LYS A 19 2.53 12.29 -0.16
CA LYS A 19 1.37 12.28 0.74
C LYS A 19 1.47 11.16 1.78
N LEU A 20 1.89 9.96 1.35
CA LEU A 20 2.10 8.83 2.24
C LEU A 20 3.27 9.09 3.20
N LEU A 21 4.37 9.73 2.78
CA LEU A 21 5.50 10.10 3.66
C LEU A 21 5.03 11.04 4.76
N LEU A 22 4.30 12.09 4.38
CA LEU A 22 3.75 13.07 5.30
C LEU A 22 2.82 12.40 6.33
N ARG A 23 1.94 11.51 5.88
CA ARG A 23 1.07 10.73 6.78
C ARG A 23 1.87 9.78 7.67
N SER A 24 2.93 9.18 7.14
CA SER A 24 3.79 8.27 7.89
C SER A 24 4.64 8.95 8.96
N ARG A 25 4.80 10.28 8.93
CA ARG A 25 5.42 11.02 10.03
C ARG A 25 4.59 10.95 11.31
N LYS A 26 3.25 10.89 11.19
CA LYS A 26 2.33 10.73 12.33
C LYS A 26 2.17 9.27 12.76
N SER A 27 2.35 8.33 11.85
CA SER A 27 2.30 6.89 12.15
C SER A 27 3.51 6.19 11.51
N PRO A 28 4.61 5.97 12.23
CA PRO A 28 5.83 5.37 11.67
C PRO A 28 5.61 3.91 11.22
N ALA A 29 4.62 3.21 11.78
CA ALA A 29 4.17 1.90 11.32
C ALA A 29 3.69 1.93 9.85
N TYR A 30 3.18 3.08 9.38
CA TYR A 30 2.69 3.25 8.02
C TYR A 30 3.81 3.13 6.97
N ARG A 31 5.07 3.48 7.31
CA ARG A 31 6.25 3.36 6.40
C ARG A 31 6.67 1.92 6.23
N LYS A 32 6.64 1.13 7.31
CA LYS A 32 7.12 -0.26 7.33
C LYS A 32 6.32 -1.18 6.39
N ARG A 33 5.07 -0.82 6.09
CA ARG A 33 4.13 -1.58 5.25
C ARG A 33 4.01 -1.07 3.81
N TRP A 34 4.89 -0.17 3.37
CA TRP A 34 4.88 0.33 2.00
C TRP A 34 5.18 -0.75 0.98
N GLY A 35 6.18 -1.58 1.26
CA GLY A 35 6.51 -2.74 0.42
C GLY A 35 5.29 -3.64 0.24
N GLU A 36 4.58 -3.95 1.33
CA GLU A 36 3.36 -4.78 1.30
C GLU A 36 2.27 -4.19 0.39
N ARG A 37 2.05 -2.88 0.41
CA ARG A 37 1.05 -2.20 -0.45
C ARG A 37 1.39 -2.28 -1.94
N TYR A 38 2.67 -2.29 -2.26
CA TYR A 38 3.16 -2.45 -3.63
C TYR A 38 3.33 -3.93 -4.02
N GLY A 39 2.85 -4.87 -3.19
CA GLY A 39 2.96 -6.30 -3.45
C GLY A 39 4.32 -6.91 -3.10
N PHE A 40 5.25 -6.13 -2.55
CA PHE A 40 6.52 -6.63 -2.00
C PHE A 40 6.30 -7.26 -0.62
N CYS A 41 5.69 -8.45 -0.62
CA CYS A 41 5.48 -9.27 0.58
C CYS A 41 6.50 -10.42 0.66
N ARG A 42 7.80 -10.11 0.53
CA ARG A 42 8.87 -11.13 0.53
C ARG A 42 8.94 -11.84 1.89
N GLY A 43 8.67 -13.15 1.89
CA GLY A 43 8.73 -14.00 3.10
C GLY A 43 7.61 -13.79 4.11
N LYS A 44 6.56 -13.01 3.77
CA LYS A 44 5.41 -12.76 4.66
C LYS A 44 4.15 -13.55 4.29
N VAL A 45 4.12 -14.12 3.09
CA VAL A 45 3.00 -14.92 2.60
C VAL A 45 3.41 -16.39 2.71
N ALA A 46 2.74 -17.14 3.56
CA ALA A 46 2.88 -18.58 3.60
C ALA A 46 2.19 -19.19 2.37
N PRO A 47 2.80 -20.22 1.72
CA PRO A 47 2.06 -21.06 0.80
C PRO A 47 0.85 -21.67 1.54
N ASP A 48 -0.29 -21.80 0.84
CA ASP A 48 -1.58 -22.27 1.39
C ASP A 48 -2.19 -21.41 2.51
N GLY A 49 -1.81 -20.13 2.58
CA GLY A 49 -2.40 -19.17 3.52
C GLY A 49 -3.85 -18.77 3.18
N ILE A 50 -4.58 -18.31 4.19
CA ILE A 50 -5.94 -17.77 4.01
C ILE A 50 -5.87 -16.34 3.48
N LEU A 51 -6.46 -16.09 2.30
CA LEU A 51 -6.61 -14.74 1.77
C LEU A 51 -7.89 -14.09 2.32
N LEU A 52 -7.73 -13.17 3.26
CA LEU A 52 -8.85 -12.36 3.75
C LEU A 52 -8.98 -11.07 2.93
N HIS A 53 -10.09 -10.91 2.23
CA HIS A 53 -10.43 -9.65 1.58
C HIS A 53 -11.24 -8.77 2.55
N SER A 54 -10.64 -7.66 2.99
CA SER A 54 -11.31 -6.68 3.86
C SER A 54 -11.67 -5.42 3.08
N VAL A 55 -12.88 -4.90 3.29
CA VAL A 55 -13.30 -3.57 2.79
C VAL A 55 -12.47 -2.45 3.43
N SER A 56 -11.99 -2.66 4.67
CA SER A 56 -11.12 -1.73 5.40
C SER A 56 -10.06 -2.49 6.19
N VAL A 57 -8.81 -2.43 5.70
CA VAL A 57 -7.66 -3.06 6.38
C VAL A 57 -7.46 -2.50 7.79
N GLY A 58 -7.80 -1.23 8.01
CA GLY A 58 -7.63 -0.56 9.31
C GLY A 58 -8.58 -1.11 10.37
N GLU A 59 -9.85 -1.32 10.01
CA GLU A 59 -10.86 -1.86 10.93
C GLU A 59 -10.60 -3.34 11.21
N THR A 60 -10.23 -4.11 10.18
CA THR A 60 -9.89 -5.52 10.35
C THR A 60 -8.66 -5.72 11.26
N LEU A 61 -7.63 -4.88 11.14
CA LEU A 61 -6.45 -4.95 12.02
C LEU A 61 -6.73 -4.48 13.45
N ALA A 62 -7.78 -3.70 13.67
CA ALA A 62 -8.19 -3.26 15.00
C ALA A 62 -9.10 -4.27 15.70
N ALA A 63 -9.78 -5.14 14.94
CA ALA A 63 -10.68 -6.16 15.44
C ALA A 63 -10.00 -7.51 15.73
N ILE A 64 -8.81 -7.74 15.15
CA ILE A 64 -7.93 -8.90 15.42
C ILE A 64 -6.98 -8.53 16.56
#